data_AF-A0A378LP64-F1
#
_entry.id   AF-A0A378LP64-F1
#
_cell.length_a   1.000
_cell.length_b   1.000
_cell.length_c   1.000
_cell.angle_alpha   90.00
_cell.angle_beta   90.00
_cell.angle_gamma   90.00
#
_symmetry.space_group_name_H-M   'P 1'
#
loop_
_entity.id
_entity.type
_entity.pdbx_description
1 polymer ?
#
loop_
_entity_poly.entity_id
_entity_poly.type
_entity_poly.pdbx_seq_one_letter_code
_entity_poly.pdbx_strand_id
1 'polypeptide(L)' 'MAVHKMLFSQFKVSIRGTKLTAIISGEPVDIPRHQPAVEVKGATFSELKVYQSDGIWVAQCVVDV' A
#
# COMPACT_ATOMS: atom_id res chain seq x y z
N MET A 1 -4.11 -2.51 -10.21
CA MET A 1 -4.31 -2.64 -11.68
C MET A 1 -3.90 -4.02 -12.17
N ALA A 2 -2.63 -4.42 -12.01
CA ALA A 2 -2.06 -5.70 -12.48
C ALA A 2 -2.88 -6.98 -12.20
N VAL A 3 -3.52 -7.10 -11.04
CA VAL A 3 -4.37 -8.25 -10.67
C VAL A 3 -5.75 -7.75 -10.23
N HIS A 4 -6.82 -8.39 -10.72
CA HIS A 4 -8.24 -8.08 -10.45
C HIS A 4 -8.75 -6.67 -10.78
N LYS A 5 -7.89 -5.74 -11.23
CA LYS A 5 -8.27 -4.34 -11.55
C LYS A 5 -9.06 -3.65 -10.43
N MET A 6 -8.58 -3.77 -9.19
CA MET A 6 -9.18 -3.12 -8.02
C MET A 6 -8.31 -1.98 -7.48
N LEU A 7 -8.96 -1.03 -6.81
CA LEU A 7 -8.35 -0.06 -5.90
C LEU A 7 -8.78 -0.37 -4.47
N PHE A 8 -7.84 -0.25 -3.53
CA PHE A 8 -8.09 -0.51 -2.11
C PHE A 8 -7.92 0.78 -1.31
N SER A 9 -8.83 1.03 -0.37
CA SER A 9 -8.85 2.26 0.44
C SER A 9 -8.88 2.00 1.94
N GLN A 10 -9.12 0.75 2.36
CA GLN A 10 -9.21 0.39 3.77
C GLN A 10 -8.38 -0.86 4.06
N PHE A 11 -7.63 -0.79 5.15
CA PHE A 11 -6.68 -1.81 5.56
C PHE A 11 -6.83 -2.07 7.06
N LYS A 12 -7.19 -3.30 7.43
CA LYS A 12 -7.14 -3.77 8.81
C LYS A 12 -5.98 -4.75 8.91
N VAL A 13 -4.89 -4.32 9.55
CA VAL A 13 -3.62 -5.04 9.58
C VAL A 13 -3.31 -5.50 11.00
N SER A 14 -2.84 -6.74 11.16
CA SER A 14 -2.28 -7.27 12.39
C SER A 14 -0.90 -7.83 12.12
N ILE A 15 0.09 -7.42 12.93
CA ILE A 15 1.47 -7.90 12.83
C ILE A 15 1.82 -8.60 14.15
N ARG A 16 2.30 -9.84 14.05
CA ARG A 16 2.80 -10.63 15.19
C ARG A 16 4.19 -11.17 14.84
N GLY A 17 5.22 -10.58 15.44
CA GLY A 17 6.61 -10.86 15.06
C GLY A 17 6.83 -10.53 13.58
N THR A 18 7.21 -11.54 12.79
CA THR A 18 7.44 -11.41 11.34
C THR A 18 6.21 -11.76 10.49
N LYS A 19 5.07 -12.11 11.10
CA LYS A 19 3.85 -12.47 10.39
C LYS A 19 2.90 -11.28 10.31
N LEU A 20 2.45 -10.97 9.10
CA LEU A 20 1.41 -9.99 8.82
C LEU A 20 0.16 -10.69 8.29
N THR A 21 -0.99 -10.35 8.87
CA THR A 21 -2.31 -10.73 8.36
C THR A 21 -3.10 -9.45 8.13
N ALA A 22 -3.83 -9.36 7.02
CA ALA A 22 -4.66 -8.20 6.72
C ALA A 22 -6.01 -8.57 6.10
N ILE A 23 -7.03 -7.76 6.41
CA ILE A 23 -8.25 -7.65 5.61
C ILE A 23 -8.17 -6.33 4.86
N ILE A 24 -8.28 -6.41 3.54
CA ILE A 24 -8.16 -5.26 2.64
C ILE A 24 -9.48 -5.15 1.88
N SER A 25 -10.06 -3.95 1.84
CA SER A 25 -11.32 -3.68 1.14
C SER A 25 -11.21 -2.48 0.20
N GLY A 26 -12.01 -2.52 -0.84
CA GLY A 26 -11.94 -1.64 -1.99
C GLY A 26 -12.99 -1.98 -3.03
N GLU A 27 -12.77 -1.53 -4.25
CA GLU A 27 -13.70 -1.71 -5.36
C GLU A 27 -12.96 -1.85 -6.70
N PRO A 28 -13.62 -2.39 -7.74
CA PRO A 28 -13.10 -2.33 -9.09
C PRO A 28 -12.80 -0.88 -9.52
N VAL A 29 -11.74 -0.74 -10.31
CA VAL A 29 -11.33 0.55 -10.87
C VAL A 29 -12.45 1.11 -11.77
N ASP A 30 -12.76 2.37 -11.55
CA ASP A 30 -13.64 3.19 -12.37
C ASP A 30 -12.84 4.44 -12.79
N ILE A 31 -12.37 4.48 -14.03
CA ILE A 31 -11.42 5.50 -14.50
C ILE A 31 -12.02 6.91 -14.46
N PRO A 32 -13.24 7.18 -14.99
CA PRO A 32 -13.86 8.49 -14.88
C PRO A 32 -14.01 8.99 -13.44
N ARG A 33 -14.34 8.10 -12.50
CA ARG A 33 -14.56 8.46 -11.10
C ARG A 33 -13.26 8.59 -10.31
N HIS A 34 -12.37 7.60 -10.42
CA HIS A 34 -11.16 7.48 -9.59
C HIS A 34 -9.97 8.26 -10.14
N GLN A 35 -9.95 8.54 -11.45
CA GLN A 35 -8.89 9.30 -12.14
C GLN A 35 -7.45 8.94 -11.69
N PRO A 36 -7.02 7.67 -11.80
CA PRO A 36 -5.69 7.27 -11.36
C PRO A 36 -4.60 8.02 -12.12
N ALA A 37 -3.61 8.58 -11.39
CA ALA A 37 -2.56 9.41 -12.00
C ALA A 37 -1.51 8.57 -12.76
N VAL A 38 -0.99 7.51 -12.13
CA VAL A 38 0.00 6.59 -12.71
C VAL A 38 -0.15 5.21 -12.07
N GLU A 39 0.26 4.16 -12.78
CA GLU A 39 0.31 2.82 -12.22
C GLU A 39 1.64 2.59 -11.48
N VAL A 40 1.56 2.05 -10.25
CA VAL A 40 2.76 1.61 -9.52
C VAL A 40 3.21 0.26 -10.06
N LYS A 41 4.48 0.17 -10.47
CA LYS A 41 5.12 -1.05 -10.97
C LYS A 41 5.61 -1.96 -9.85
N GLY A 42 6.12 -1.37 -8.76
CA GLY A 42 6.60 -2.13 -7.62
C GLY A 42 7.09 -1.29 -6.44
N ALA A 43 7.04 -1.87 -5.25
CA ALA A 43 7.77 -1.37 -4.08
C ALA A 43 9.23 -1.83 -4.15
N THR A 44 10.16 -0.99 -3.68
CA THR A 44 11.60 -1.26 -3.78
C THR A 44 12.28 -1.28 -2.41
N PHE A 45 13.54 -1.72 -2.36
CA PHE A 45 14.38 -1.62 -1.16
C PHE A 45 15.07 -0.25 -1.02
N SER A 46 14.91 0.66 -1.99
CA SER A 46 15.46 2.00 -1.91
C SER A 46 14.74 2.81 -0.84
N GLU A 47 15.53 3.41 0.07
CA GLU A 47 15.02 4.12 1.25
C GLU A 47 14.07 3.28 2.13
N LEU A 48 14.17 1.93 2.09
CA LEU A 48 13.36 1.07 2.95
C LEU A 48 13.74 1.29 4.41
N LYS A 49 12.80 1.82 5.19
CA LYS A 49 13.02 2.09 6.60
C LYS A 49 11.73 1.93 7.40
N VAL A 50 11.87 1.39 8.61
CA VAL A 50 10.82 1.34 9.63
C VAL A 50 11.39 1.91 10.92
N TYR A 51 10.75 2.94 11.47
CA TYR A 51 11.25 3.64 12.65
C TYR A 51 10.10 4.32 13.41
N GLN A 52 10.36 4.74 14.65
CA GLN A 52 9.45 5.59 15.40
C GLN A 52 9.87 7.06 15.27
N SER A 53 8.89 7.94 15.07
CA SER A 53 9.02 9.40 15.17
C SER A 53 7.80 9.92 15.90
N ASP A 54 7.97 10.82 16.87
CA ASP A 54 6.84 11.49 17.55
C ASP A 54 5.77 10.53 18.12
N GLY A 55 6.22 9.37 18.62
CA GLY A 55 5.34 8.34 19.19
C GLY A 55 4.56 7.52 18.15
N ILE A 56 4.78 7.73 16.86
CA ILE A 56 4.15 6.98 15.77
C ILE A 56 5.17 6.11 15.02
N TRP A 57 4.72 4.96 14.54
CA TRP A 57 5.51 4.12 13.64
C TRP A 57 5.40 4.65 12.20
N VAL A 58 6.55 4.81 11.56
CA VAL A 58 6.69 5.17 10.15
C VAL A 58 7.32 3.99 9.41
N ALA A 59 6.69 3.57 8.32
CA ALA A 59 7.25 2.63 7.35
C ALA A 59 7.29 3.33 5.99
N GLN A 60 8.44 3.29 5.32
CA GLN A 60 8.67 4.00 4.05
C GLN A 60 9.51 3.16 3.09
N CYS A 61 9.32 3.41 1.79
CA CYS A 61 10.21 3.02 0.71
C CYS A 61 9.92 3.89 -0.52
N VAL A 62 10.81 3.85 -1.52
CA VAL A 62 10.53 4.41 -2.85
C VAL A 62 9.75 3.37 -3.68
N VAL A 63 8.72 3.84 -4.38
CA VAL A 63 7.94 3.04 -5.35
C VAL A 63 8.35 3.39 -6.78
N ASP A 64 8.43 2.38 -7.63
CA ASP A 64 8.62 2.54 -9.07
C ASP A 64 7.25 2.74 -9.75
N VAL A 65 7.16 3.71 -10.65
CA VAL A 65 5.94 4.15 -11.35
C VAL A 65 6.15 4.23 -12.86
#